data_AF-A0A518ITJ9-F1
#
_entry.id   AF-A0A518ITJ9-F1
#
_cell.length_a   1.000
_cell.length_b   1.000
_cell.length_c   1.000
_cell.angle_alpha   90.00
_cell.angle_beta   90.00
_cell.angle_gamma   90.00
#
_symmetry.space_group_name_H-M   'P 1'
#
loop_
_entity.id
_entity.type
_entity.pdbx_description
1 polymer ?
#
loop_
_entity_poly.entity_id
_entity_poly.type
_entity_poly.pdbx_seq_one_letter_code
_entity_poly.pdbx_strand_id
1 'polypeptide(L)' 'MGVPFCSFLADKLGGAVKPREWFLVPLPVISEAVQRITDGSISDYYYDPESASLELR' A
#
# COMPACT_ATOMS: atom_id res chain seq x y z
N MET A 1 -37.69 -8.81 -2.84
CA MET A 1 -36.75 -9.32 -3.85
C MET A 1 -35.46 -8.53 -3.67
N GLY A 2 -34.53 -9.06 -2.85
CA GLY A 2 -33.35 -8.34 -2.39
C GLY A 2 -32.26 -8.33 -3.45
N VAL A 3 -31.68 -7.15 -3.69
CA VAL A 3 -30.49 -7.00 -4.54
C VAL A 3 -29.33 -7.78 -3.91
N PRO A 4 -28.63 -8.66 -4.67
CA PRO A 4 -27.43 -9.30 -4.14
C PRO A 4 -26.33 -8.24 -4.12
N PHE A 5 -25.96 -7.77 -2.93
CA PHE A 5 -24.72 -7.04 -2.70
C PHE A 5 -23.55 -8.00 -2.94
N CYS A 6 -23.22 -8.22 -4.21
CA CYS A 6 -21.99 -8.89 -4.59
C CYS A 6 -20.88 -7.83 -4.54
N SER A 7 -20.26 -7.71 -3.36
CA SER A 7 -19.15 -6.79 -3.08
C SER A 7 -17.83 -7.24 -3.72
N PHE A 8 -17.82 -7.50 -5.03
CA PHE A 8 -16.58 -7.58 -5.79
C PHE A 8 -16.30 -6.17 -6.32
N LEU A 9 -15.31 -5.48 -5.73
CA LEU A 9 -14.79 -4.24 -6.30
C LEU A 9 -14.28 -4.57 -7.70
N ALA A 10 -14.93 -4.03 -8.73
CA ALA A 10 -14.46 -4.16 -10.10
C ALA A 10 -13.18 -3.32 -10.25
N ASP A 11 -12.06 -3.96 -10.61
CA ASP A 11 -10.88 -3.24 -11.05
C ASP A 11 -11.21 -2.44 -12.32
N LYS A 12 -10.60 -1.26 -12.50
CA LYS A 12 -10.87 -0.41 -13.67
C LYS A 12 -10.49 -1.07 -15.01
N LEU A 13 -9.77 -2.18 -14.97
CA LEU A 13 -9.37 -2.98 -16.12
C LEU A 13 -10.11 -4.34 -16.19
N GLY A 14 -11.18 -4.53 -15.41
CA GLY A 14 -12.11 -5.67 -15.55
C GLY A 14 -11.66 -6.97 -14.87
N GLY A 15 -10.61 -6.94 -14.05
CA GLY A 15 -10.20 -8.09 -13.23
C GLY A 15 -10.94 -8.16 -11.89
N ALA A 16 -11.40 -9.34 -11.48
CA ALA A 16 -11.84 -9.58 -10.11
C ALA A 16 -10.62 -9.68 -9.19
N VAL A 17 -10.15 -8.53 -8.67
CA VAL A 17 -9.04 -8.50 -7.71
C VAL A 17 -9.59 -8.87 -6.34
N LYS A 18 -9.15 -10.01 -5.79
CA LYS A 18 -9.37 -10.34 -4.39
C LYS A 18 -8.30 -9.60 -3.58
N PRO A 19 -8.63 -8.54 -2.83
CA PRO A 19 -7.61 -7.76 -2.12
C PRO A 19 -6.95 -8.63 -1.06
N ARG A 20 -5.68 -8.95 -1.26
CA ARG A 20 -4.86 -9.73 -0.33
C ARG A 20 -3.97 -8.78 0.44
N GLU A 21 -4.54 -8.06 1.40
CA GLU A 21 -3.80 -7.19 2.34
C GLU A 21 -3.46 -5.82 1.76
N TRP A 22 -4.34 -4.86 2.05
CA TRP A 22 -4.00 -3.44 1.95
C TRP A 22 -3.29 -3.09 3.26
N PHE A 23 -1.97 -2.98 3.23
CA PHE A 23 -1.22 -2.51 4.39
C PHE A 23 -1.48 -1.02 4.55
N LEU A 24 -2.10 -0.65 5.67
CA LEU A 24 -2.25 0.72 6.09
C LEU A 24 -0.88 1.23 6.53
N VAL A 25 -0.22 1.97 5.64
CA VAL A 25 1.05 2.63 5.94
C VAL A 25 0.73 3.98 6.61
N PRO A 26 1.36 4.33 7.74
CA PRO A 26 1.16 5.63 8.37
C PRO A 26 1.58 6.79 7.45
N LEU A 27 0.81 7.88 7.47
CA LEU A 27 1.13 9.11 6.74
C LEU A 27 2.57 9.64 6.94
N PRO A 28 3.16 9.69 8.15
CA PRO A 28 4.54 10.17 8.30
C PRO A 28 5.56 9.31 7.54
N VAL A 29 5.32 7.99 7.46
CA VAL A 29 6.19 7.06 6.73
C VAL A 29 6.10 7.29 5.23
N ILE A 30 4.89 7.58 4.73
CA ILE A 30 4.69 7.94 3.32
C ILE A 30 5.45 9.23 3.00
N SER A 31 5.40 10.24 3.87
CA SER A 31 6.14 11.49 3.69
C SER A 31 7.65 11.27 3.62
N GLU A 32 8.18 10.42 4.52
CA GLU A 32 9.60 10.05 4.54
C GLU A 32 10.00 9.28 3.27
N ALA A 33 9.16 8.33 2.83
CA ALA A 33 9.37 7.61 1.57
C ALA A 33 9.47 8.56 0.38
N VAL A 34 8.55 9.53 0.29
CA VAL A 34 8.56 10.54 -0.78
C VAL A 34 9.85 11.37 -0.76
N GLN A 35 10.33 11.75 0.42
CA GLN A 35 11.58 12.48 0.55
C GLN A 35 12.78 11.64 0.07
N ARG A 36 12.85 10.36 0.44
CA ARG A 36 13.91 9.45 -0.01
C ARG A 36 13.84 9.13 -1.50
N ILE A 37 12.65 9.09 -2.10
CA ILE A 37 12.49 8.96 -3.55
C ILE A 37 13.07 10.20 -4.25
N THR A 38 12.81 11.37 -3.69
CA THR A 38 13.29 12.65 -4.25
C THR A 38 14.82 12.77 -4.16
N ASP A 39 15.40 12.29 -3.06
CA ASP A 39 16.85 12.28 -2.83
C ASP A 39 17.58 11.10 -3.54
N GLY A 40 16.83 10.08 -3.96
CA GLY A 40 17.36 8.88 -4.64
C GLY A 40 17.81 7.76 -3.71
N SER A 41 17.77 7.97 -2.39
CA SER A 41 18.18 7.02 -1.35
C SER A 41 17.14 5.95 -1.02
N ILE A 42 15.92 5.99 -1.59
CA ILE A 42 14.85 5.02 -1.28
C ILE A 42 15.24 3.56 -1.50
N SER A 43 16.17 3.29 -2.42
CA SER A 43 16.61 1.92 -2.77
C SER A 43 17.32 1.20 -1.62
N ASP A 44 17.88 1.96 -0.69
CA ASP A 44 18.57 1.44 0.50
C ASP A 44 17.61 1.14 1.66
N TYR A 45 16.32 1.47 1.52
CA TYR A 45 15.32 1.32 2.57
C TYR A 45 14.24 0.31 2.18
N TYR A 46 13.70 -0.39 3.18
CA TYR A 46 12.52 -1.25 3.05
C TYR A 46 11.47 -0.88 4.10
N TYR A 47 10.21 -1.11 3.79
CA TYR A 47 9.12 -0.92 4.76
C TYR A 47 9.02 -2.14 5.67
N ASP A 48 9.21 -1.93 6.97
CA ASP A 48 9.00 -2.94 8.01
C ASP A 48 7.57 -2.85 8.55
N PRO A 49 6.70 -3.85 8.29
CA PRO A 49 5.31 -3.81 8.74
C PRO A 49 5.15 -4.04 10.25
N GLU A 50 6.15 -4.64 10.92
CA GLU A 50 6.12 -4.89 12.37
C GLU A 50 6.36 -3.59 13.16
N SER A 51 7.33 -2.79 12.73
CA SER A 51 7.69 -1.50 13.33
C SER A 51 6.93 -0.30 12.70
N ALA A 52 6.23 -0.54 11.59
CA ALA A 52 5.54 0.48 10.79
C ALA A 52 6.46 1.65 10.42
N SER A 53 7.69 1.34 9.99
CA SER A 53 8.77 2.28 9.69
C SER A 53 9.52 1.88 8.41
N LEU A 54 10.36 2.78 7.91
CA LEU A 54 11.32 2.47 6.86
C LEU A 54 12.67 2.16 7.50
N GLU A 55 13.11 0.92 7.35
CA GLU A 55 14.38 0.43 7.87
C GLU A 55 15.41 0.35 6.74
N LEU A 56 16.69 0.49 7.10
CA LEU A 56 17.76 0.28 6.13
C LEU A 56 17.86 -1.21 5.81
N ARG A 57 18.03 -1.52 4.52
CA ARG A 57 18.16 -2.89 4.02
C ARG A 57 19.41 -3.61 4.54
#